data_AF-A0A1Q7ZH56-F1
#
_entry.id   AF-A0A1Q7ZH56-F1
#
_cell.length_a   1.000
_cell.length_b   1.000
_cell.length_c   1.000
_cell.angle_alpha   90.00
_cell.angle_beta   90.00
_cell.angle_gamma   90.00
#
_symmetry.space_group_name_H-M   'P 1'
#
loop_
_entity.id
_entity.type
_entity.pdbx_description
1 polymer ?
#
loop_
_entity_poly.entity_id
_entity_poly.type
_entity_poly.pdbx_seq_one_letter_code
_entity_poly.pdbx_strand_id
1 'polypeptide(L)'
;MRLHSRSIYGCTEAPEGFVAPPDSRLTYNPESRRLYVHSFAWPPFGSLRLEGLAGRVKYAQLLNDASEIRFTDRDGDVRLRLPVTAPDREVGVIELFL
;
A
#
# COMPACT_ATOMS: atom_id res chain seq x y z
N MET A 1 -15.92 1.97 -11.31
CA MET A 1 -14.82 2.05 -10.32
C MET A 1 -15.23 2.83 -9.06
N ARG A 2 -16.09 2.26 -8.19
CA ARG A 2 -16.67 3.03 -7.04
C ARG A 2 -15.84 2.99 -5.76
N LEU A 3 -14.96 2.00 -5.56
CA LEU A 3 -14.26 1.74 -4.29
C LEU A 3 -12.75 2.11 -4.30
N HIS A 4 -12.10 2.14 -5.47
CA HIS A 4 -10.66 2.47 -5.60
C HIS A 4 -10.43 3.78 -6.37
N SER A 5 -11.46 4.63 -6.48
CA SER A 5 -11.35 5.95 -7.12
C SER A 5 -10.28 6.82 -6.45
N ARG A 6 -10.14 6.70 -5.12
CA ARG A 6 -9.22 7.49 -4.29
C ARG A 6 -7.74 7.21 -4.57
N SER A 7 -7.42 6.01 -5.06
CA SER A 7 -6.07 5.59 -5.42
C SER A 7 -5.72 5.81 -6.90
N ILE A 8 -6.60 6.48 -7.64
CA ILE A 8 -6.44 6.72 -9.09
C ILE A 8 -6.63 8.20 -9.41
N TYR A 9 -7.75 8.80 -9.00
CA TYR A 9 -8.03 10.21 -9.30
C TYR A 9 -7.22 11.14 -8.39
N GLY A 10 -6.56 12.14 -8.98
CA GLY A 10 -5.67 13.06 -8.26
C GLY A 10 -4.36 12.41 -7.80
N CYS A 11 -4.12 11.15 -8.18
CA CYS A 11 -2.86 10.48 -7.91
C CYS A 11 -1.92 10.64 -9.11
N THR A 12 -0.64 10.85 -8.81
CA THR A 12 0.47 10.83 -9.75
C THR A 12 1.25 9.53 -9.60
N GLU A 13 2.30 9.40 -10.41
CA GLU A 13 3.33 8.40 -10.16
C GLU A 13 3.92 8.55 -8.75
N ALA A 14 4.36 7.42 -8.18
CA ALA A 14 5.07 7.45 -6.91
C ALA A 14 6.37 8.26 -7.05
N PRO A 15 6.78 9.02 -6.02
CA PRO A 15 8.00 9.80 -6.09
C PRO A 15 9.22 8.91 -6.37
N GLU A 16 10.29 9.54 -6.87
CA GLU A 16 11.54 8.84 -7.13
C GLU A 16 12.10 8.19 -5.84
N GLY A 17 12.55 6.94 -5.95
CA GLY A 17 13.04 6.15 -4.82
C GLY A 17 12.00 5.24 -4.15
N PHE A 18 10.72 5.29 -4.56
CA PHE A 18 9.72 4.33 -4.10
C PHE A 18 9.71 3.09 -5.00
N VAL A 19 10.10 1.94 -4.45
CA VAL A 19 10.14 0.68 -5.20
C VAL A 19 8.80 -0.06 -5.04
N ALA A 20 8.15 -0.33 -6.17
CA ALA A 20 6.94 -1.15 -6.18
C ALA A 20 7.29 -2.62 -5.82
N PRO A 21 6.61 -3.22 -4.84
CA PRO A 21 6.73 -4.66 -4.59
C PRO A 21 6.39 -5.50 -5.84
N PRO A 22 6.83 -6.78 -5.89
CA PRO A 22 6.43 -7.71 -6.95
C PRO A 22 4.91 -7.74 -7.15
N ASP A 23 4.49 -7.83 -8.41
CA ASP A 23 3.07 -7.91 -8.79
C ASP A 23 2.20 -6.78 -8.21
N SER A 24 2.79 -5.59 -8.07
CA SER A 24 2.09 -4.41 -7.57
C SER A 24 2.40 -3.15 -8.38
N ARG A 25 1.55 -2.14 -8.23
CA ARG A 25 1.78 -0.78 -8.73
C ARG A 25 1.62 0.24 -7.63
N LEU A 26 2.41 1.32 -7.71
CA LEU A 26 2.33 2.42 -6.77
C LEU A 26 1.70 3.64 -7.43
N THR A 27 0.89 4.35 -6.68
CA THR A 27 0.36 5.67 -7.05
C THR A 27 0.40 6.56 -5.83
N TYR A 28 0.70 7.84 -6.01
CA TYR A 28 0.86 8.78 -4.90
C TYR A 28 -0.06 9.98 -5.05
N ASN A 29 -0.74 10.36 -3.99
CA ASN A 29 -1.53 11.58 -3.93
C ASN A 29 -0.72 12.67 -3.20
N PRO A 30 -0.23 13.71 -3.90
CA PRO A 30 0.60 14.76 -3.31
C PRO A 30 -0.18 15.69 -2.37
N GLU A 31 -1.47 15.90 -2.60
CA GLU A 31 -2.29 16.80 -1.76
C GLU A 31 -2.51 16.21 -0.36
N SER A 32 -2.79 14.90 -0.31
CA SER A 32 -3.05 14.18 0.96
C SER A 32 -1.83 13.46 1.53
N ARG A 33 -0.71 13.45 0.78
CA ARG A 33 0.53 12.73 1.09
C ARG A 33 0.31 11.24 1.35
N ARG A 34 -0.44 10.60 0.46
CA ARG A 34 -0.80 9.18 0.58
C ARG A 34 -0.20 8.36 -0.53
N LEU A 35 0.43 7.25 -0.18
CA LEU A 35 0.89 6.26 -1.14
C LEU A 35 -0.09 5.11 -1.17
N TYR A 36 -0.52 4.72 -2.37
CA TYR A 36 -1.38 3.58 -2.58
C TYR A 36 -0.58 2.46 -3.24
N VAL A 37 -0.67 1.27 -2.67
CA VAL A 37 -0.09 0.04 -3.21
C VAL A 37 -1.22 -0.81 -3.76
N HIS A 38 -1.23 -0.96 -5.08
CA HIS A 38 -2.19 -1.79 -5.81
C HIS A 38 -1.57 -3.17 -6.00
N SER A 39 -1.99 -4.14 -5.19
CA SER A 39 -1.52 -5.52 -5.25
C SER A 39 -2.40 -6.33 -6.21
N PHE A 40 -1.81 -6.79 -7.31
CA PHE A 40 -2.47 -7.67 -8.28
C PHE A 40 -2.34 -9.15 -7.88
N ALA A 41 -1.28 -9.50 -7.14
CA ALA A 41 -1.13 -10.80 -6.51
C ALA A 41 -1.07 -10.63 -5.00
N TRP A 42 -2.10 -11.14 -4.30
CA TRP A 42 -2.13 -11.09 -2.84
C TRP A 42 -1.11 -12.07 -2.26
N PRO A 43 -0.19 -11.64 -1.39
CA PRO A 43 0.89 -12.50 -0.93
C PRO A 43 0.33 -13.62 -0.03
N PRO A 44 0.66 -14.89 -0.31
CA PRO A 44 0.09 -16.04 0.40
C PRO A 44 0.49 -16.10 1.88
N PHE A 45 1.58 -15.44 2.27
CA PHE A 45 2.09 -15.42 3.65
C PHE A 45 1.75 -14.13 4.42
N GLY A 46 0.90 -13.26 3.86
CA GLY A 46 0.41 -12.08 4.57
C GLY A 46 1.51 -11.07 4.93
N SER A 47 2.61 -11.01 4.17
CA SER A 47 3.64 -10.00 4.36
C SER A 47 4.00 -9.30 3.05
N LEU A 48 4.10 -7.98 3.09
CA LEU A 48 4.51 -7.15 1.96
C LEU A 48 5.66 -6.25 2.41
N ARG A 49 6.80 -6.33 1.72
CA ARG A 49 7.97 -5.50 1.97
C ARG A 49 7.91 -4.26 1.08
N LEU A 50 8.11 -3.10 1.68
CA LEU A 50 8.19 -1.80 1.02
C LEU A 50 9.57 -1.22 1.27
N GLU A 51 10.38 -1.19 0.21
CA GLU A 51 11.80 -0.87 0.32
C GLU A 51 12.01 0.64 0.52
N GLY A 52 12.92 1.00 1.43
CA GLY A 52 13.31 2.41 1.66
C GLY A 52 12.24 3.29 2.30
N LEU A 53 11.17 2.69 2.83
CA LEU A 53 10.01 3.40 3.40
C LEU A 53 10.03 3.52 4.93
N ALA A 54 11.05 2.97 5.61
CA ALA A 54 11.13 3.03 7.08
C ALA A 54 11.14 4.48 7.57
N GLY A 55 10.44 4.72 8.69
CA GLY A 55 10.29 6.03 9.31
C GLY A 55 9.41 7.03 8.55
N ARG A 56 8.92 6.67 7.34
CA ARG A 56 8.02 7.53 6.55
C ARG A 56 6.56 7.16 6.73
N VAL A 57 6.25 5.88 6.97
CA VAL A 57 4.87 5.40 7.13
C VAL A 57 4.40 5.66 8.56
N LYS A 58 3.38 6.53 8.70
CA LYS A 58 2.73 6.81 9.99
C LYS A 58 1.57 5.87 10.26
N TYR A 59 0.88 5.45 9.20
CA TYR A 59 -0.31 4.62 9.29
C TYR A 59 -0.52 3.84 7.98
N ALA A 60 -1.13 2.67 8.09
CA ALA A 60 -1.46 1.82 6.95
C ALA A 60 -2.85 1.21 7.13
N GLN A 61 -3.64 1.19 6.06
CA GLN A 61 -4.96 0.56 6.07
C GLN A 61 -5.32 -0.05 4.71
N LEU A 62 -6.32 -0.93 4.69
CA LEU A 62 -6.94 -1.38 3.45
C LEU A 62 -7.95 -0.33 2.96
N LEU A 63 -7.90 -0.02 1.67
CA LEU A 63 -8.78 1.01 1.10
C LEU A 63 -10.26 0.59 1.07
N ASN A 64 -10.54 -0.71 1.08
CA ASN A 64 -11.90 -1.26 0.92
C ASN A 64 -12.77 -1.06 2.16
N ASP A 65 -12.24 -1.34 3.34
CA ASP A 65 -12.97 -1.39 4.61
C ASP A 65 -12.32 -0.52 5.70
N ALA A 66 -11.25 0.20 5.37
CA ALA A 66 -10.43 0.96 6.31
C ALA A 66 -9.86 0.09 7.45
N SER A 67 -9.70 -1.23 7.22
CA SER A 67 -9.05 -2.10 8.18
C SER A 67 -7.58 -1.71 8.36
N GLU A 68 -7.18 -1.48 9.60
CA GLU A 68 -5.81 -1.15 9.96
C GLU A 68 -4.86 -2.30 9.60
N ILE A 69 -3.74 -1.94 8.98
CA ILE A 69 -2.65 -2.87 8.66
C ILE A 69 -1.49 -2.58 9.61
N ARG A 70 -1.12 -3.60 10.38
CA ARG A 70 0.08 -3.51 11.22
C ARG A 70 1.33 -3.52 10.36
N PHE A 71 2.31 -2.74 10.73
CA PHE A 71 3.58 -2.70 10.04
C PHE A 71 4.75 -2.58 11.02
N THR A 72 5.93 -2.96 10.56
CA THR A 72 7.17 -2.83 11.32
C THR A 72 8.28 -2.34 10.42
N ASP A 73 9.10 -1.44 10.95
CA ASP A 73 10.30 -0.96 10.29
C ASP A 73 11.46 -1.90 10.60
N ARG A 74 12.16 -2.35 9.56
CA ARG A 74 13.31 -3.24 9.70
C ARG A 74 14.27 -3.06 8.53
N ASP A 75 15.56 -2.91 8.84
CA ASP A 75 16.64 -2.82 7.84
C ASP A 75 16.45 -1.68 6.80
N GLY A 76 15.75 -0.59 7.17
CA GLY A 76 15.44 0.52 6.27
C GLY A 76 14.14 0.36 5.47
N ASP A 77 13.42 -0.75 5.66
CA ASP A 77 12.19 -1.07 4.96
C ASP A 77 10.98 -1.15 5.89
N VAL A 78 9.79 -1.03 5.31
CA VAL A 78 8.53 -1.27 6.01
C VAL A 78 8.01 -2.65 5.62
N ARG A 79 7.69 -3.48 6.61
CA ARG A 79 6.99 -4.75 6.40
C ARG A 79 5.56 -4.62 6.87
N LEU A 80 4.63 -4.67 5.93
CA LEU A 80 3.20 -4.72 6.21
C LEU A 80 2.77 -6.14 6.52
N ARG A 81 1.90 -6.30 7.53
CA ARG A 81 1.25 -7.56 7.87
C ARG A 81 -0.16 -7.57 7.32
N LEU A 82 -0.32 -8.19 6.16
CA LEU A 82 -1.60 -8.32 5.48
C LEU A 82 -2.41 -9.51 6.02
N PRO A 83 -3.74 -9.45 5.97
CA PRO A 83 -4.57 -10.61 6.26
C PRO A 83 -4.26 -11.75 5.28
N VAL A 84 -4.29 -12.99 5.78
CA VAL A 84 -3.99 -14.20 4.98
C VAL A 84 -5.03 -14.41 3.89
N THR A 85 -6.29 -14.12 4.21
CA THR A 85 -7.37 -14.11 3.22
C THR A 85 -7.33 -12.79 2.47
N ALA A 86 -7.20 -12.86 1.15
CA ALA A 86 -7.36 -11.69 0.30
C ALA A 86 -8.76 -11.09 0.53
N PRO A 87 -8.89 -9.76 0.49
CA PRO A 87 -10.22 -9.15 0.44
C PRO A 87 -11.00 -9.74 -0.74
N ASP A 88 -12.33 -9.80 -0.63
CA ASP A 88 -13.29 -10.42 -1.56
C ASP A 88 -13.37 -9.72 -2.95
N ARG A 89 -12.23 -9.24 -3.49
CA ARG A 89 -12.10 -8.38 -4.66
C ARG A 89 -10.83 -8.71 -5.45
N GLU A 90 -10.88 -8.46 -6.76
CA GLU A 90 -9.84 -8.80 -7.72
C GLU A 90 -8.48 -8.09 -7.51
N VAL A 91 -8.46 -6.91 -6.89
CA VAL A 91 -7.23 -6.14 -6.62
C VAL A 91 -7.28 -5.59 -5.20
N GLY A 92 -6.27 -5.94 -4.40
CA GLY A 92 -6.12 -5.43 -3.05
C GLY A 92 -5.40 -4.07 -3.07
N VAL A 93 -6.04 -3.02 -2.56
CA VAL A 93 -5.42 -1.69 -2.46
C VAL A 93 -5.12 -1.33 -1.02
N ILE A 94 -3.85 -1.04 -0.75
CA ILE A 94 -3.34 -0.61 0.55
C ILE A 94 -3.08 0.89 0.51
N GLU A 95 -3.58 1.63 1.49
CA GLU A 95 -3.35 3.06 1.66
C GLU A 95 -2.35 3.29 2.79
N LEU A 96 -1.25 3.98 2.47
CA LEU A 96 -0.19 4.36 3.39
C LEU A 96 -0.18 5.87 3.58
N PHE A 97 -0.06 6.29 4.83
CA PHE A 97 -0.01 7.69 5.23
C PHE A 97 1.43 8.08 5.53
N LEU A 98 1.95 9.06 4.78
CA LEU A 98 3.35 9.55 4.87
C LEU A 98 3.49 10.86 5.68
#